data_AF-A0A5K0VBT9-F1
#
_entry.id   AF-A0A5K0VBT9-F1
#
_cell.length_a   1.000
_cell.length_b   1.000
_cell.length_c   1.000
_cell.angle_alpha   90.00
_cell.angle_beta   90.00
_cell.angle_gamma   90.00
#
_symmetry.space_group_name_H-M   'P 1'
#
loop_
_entity.id
_entity.type
_entity.pdbx_description
1 polymer ?
#
loop_
_entity_poly.entity_id
_entity_poly.type
_entity_poly.pdbx_seq_one_letter_code
_entity_poly.pdbx_strand_id
1 'polypeptide(L)' 'NVSPASYRLAVSVIQNCMEKLEPFVRRFLTSSIIDRGARGSELGEVYHEIIFEIFQCAPQMLLAVIPNLTQELL' A
#
# COMPACT_ATOMS: atom_id res chain seq x y z
N ASN A 1 -14.27 12.63 1.89
CA ASN A 1 -14.53 12.98 0.47
C ASN A 1 -13.26 13.48 -0.19
N VAL A 2 -12.49 12.56 -0.79
CA VAL A 2 -11.38 12.93 -1.67
C VAL A 2 -11.98 13.46 -2.98
N SER A 3 -11.46 14.56 -3.51
CA SER A 3 -11.90 15.05 -4.82
C SER A 3 -11.60 13.99 -5.90
N PRO A 4 -12.53 13.69 -6.83
CA PRO A 4 -12.28 12.77 -7.94
C PRO A 4 -11.03 13.13 -8.75
N ALA A 5 -10.68 14.42 -8.82
CA ALA A 5 -9.46 14.87 -9.49
C ALA A 5 -8.18 14.44 -8.74
N SER A 6 -8.15 14.57 -7.41
CA SER A 6 -7.01 14.17 -6.59
C SER A 6 -6.78 12.66 -6.62
N TYR A 7 -7.86 11.88 -6.59
CA TYR A 7 -7.78 10.42 -6.72
C TYR A 7 -7.17 10.01 -8.07
N ARG A 8 -7.69 10.57 -9.18
CA ARG A 8 -7.15 10.28 -10.53
C ARG A 8 -5.68 10.67 -10.66
N LEU A 9 -5.27 11.79 -10.06
CA LEU A 9 -3.87 12.20 -10.06
C LEU A 9 -3.01 11.19 -9.30
N ALA A 10 -3.44 10.74 -8.11
CA ALA A 10 -2.70 9.75 -7.32
C ALA A 10 -2.53 8.43 -8.10
N VAL A 11 -3.60 7.92 -8.72
CA VAL A 11 -3.54 6.73 -9.59
C VAL A 11 -2.57 6.93 -10.74
N SER A 12 -2.63 8.08 -11.42
CA SER A 12 -1.71 8.40 -12.53
C SER A 12 -0.25 8.44 -12.06
N VAL A 13 0.03 9.04 -10.90
CA VAL A 13 1.38 9.06 -10.32
C VAL A 13 1.86 7.65 -9.99
N ILE A 14 1.02 6.82 -9.36
CA ILE A 14 1.37 5.43 -9.02
C ILE A 14 1.72 4.65 -10.29
N GLN A 15 0.87 4.71 -11.31
CA GLN A 15 1.08 3.96 -12.56
C GLN A 15 2.32 4.41 -13.33
N ASN A 16 2.60 5.72 -13.37
CA ASN A 16 3.75 6.27 -14.11
C ASN A 16 5.06 6.24 -13.33
N CYS A 17 5.04 6.07 -12.00
CA CYS A 17 6.23 6.07 -11.15
C CYS A 17 6.38 4.80 -10.31
N MET A 18 5.72 3.71 -10.70
CA MET A 18 5.63 2.48 -9.90
C MET A 18 7.00 1.92 -9.48
N GLU A 19 7.99 1.92 -10.38
CA GLU A 19 9.33 1.38 -10.09
C GLU A 19 10.06 2.18 -9.00
N LYS A 20 9.81 3.49 -8.97
CA LYS A 20 10.39 4.38 -7.95
C LYS A 20 9.63 4.29 -6.63
N LEU A 21 8.31 4.03 -6.68
CA LEU A 21 7.44 3.99 -5.51
C LEU A 21 7.43 2.63 -4.82
N GLU A 22 7.65 1.53 -5.56
CA GLU A 22 7.54 0.16 -5.03
C GLU A 22 8.39 -0.06 -3.78
N PRO A 23 9.67 0.35 -3.69
CA PRO A 23 10.47 0.10 -2.50
C PRO A 23 9.91 0.78 -1.25
N PHE A 24 9.32 1.97 -1.40
CA PHE A 24 8.73 2.73 -0.30
C PHE A 24 7.41 2.11 0.16
N VAL A 25 6.54 1.76 -0.80
CA VAL A 25 5.27 1.08 -0.53
C VAL A 25 5.51 -0.26 0.14
N ARG A 26 6.43 -1.07 -0.41
CA ARG A 26 6.83 -2.35 0.16
C ARG A 26 7.33 -2.19 1.59
N ARG A 27 8.23 -1.24 1.83
CA ARG A 27 8.77 -0.99 3.18
C ARG A 27 7.67 -0.62 4.15
N PHE A 28 6.80 0.31 3.77
CA PHE A 28 5.67 0.74 4.58
C PHE A 28 4.75 -0.44 4.92
N LEU A 29 4.28 -1.20 3.92
CA LEU A 29 3.38 -2.33 4.14
C LEU A 29 4.05 -3.43 4.96
N THR A 30 5.32 -3.74 4.71
CA THR A 30 6.07 -4.72 5.49
C THR A 30 6.15 -4.32 6.96
N SER A 31 6.44 -3.05 7.26
CA SER A 31 6.42 -2.57 8.64
C SER A 31 5.02 -2.62 9.25
N SER A 32 3.98 -2.22 8.52
CA SER A 32 2.60 -2.21 9.04
C SER A 32 2.09 -3.61 9.37
N ILE A 33 2.38 -4.59 8.51
CA ILE A 33 1.97 -6.00 8.66
C ILE A 33 2.73 -6.67 9.81
N ILE A 34 4.07 -6.56 9.83
CA ILE A 34 4.91 -7.27 10.80
C ILE A 34 4.81 -6.65 12.19
N ASP A 35 4.78 -5.32 12.28
CA ASP A 35 4.71 -4.60 13.55
C ASP A 35 3.26 -4.40 14.03
N ARG A 36 2.26 -5.07 13.40
CA ARG A 36 0.80 -4.91 13.61
C ARG A 36 0.45 -3.47 14.02
N GLY A 37 0.76 -2.55 13.12
CA GLY A 37 0.79 -1.14 13.39
C GLY A 37 1.99 -0.77 14.25
N ALA A 38 2.97 -0.10 13.65
CA ALA A 38 3.77 0.86 14.40
C ALA A 38 2.78 1.73 15.17
N ARG A 39 2.57 1.39 16.46
CA ARG A 39 1.40 1.79 17.24
C ARG A 39 1.37 3.31 17.31
N GLY A 40 0.58 3.96 16.45
CA GLY A 40 0.49 5.42 16.38
C GLY A 40 0.56 6.08 15.00
N SER A 41 0.73 5.35 13.88
CA SER A 41 0.52 5.97 12.56
C SER A 41 -0.90 5.70 12.04
N GLU A 42 -1.66 6.75 11.73
CA GLU A 42 -3.03 6.64 11.14
C GLU A 42 -3.04 5.75 9.88
N LEU A 43 -1.99 5.84 9.05
CA LEU A 43 -1.84 5.01 7.84
C LEU A 43 -1.62 3.52 8.17
N GLY A 44 -0.98 3.23 9.29
CA GLY A 44 -0.76 1.88 9.79
C GLY A 44 -2.03 1.22 10.32
N GLU A 45 -3.10 1.97 10.59
CA GLU A 45 -4.42 1.42 10.95
C GLU A 45 -5.27 1.10 9.71
N VAL A 46 -5.00 1.76 8.57
CA VAL A 46 -5.74 1.62 7.31
C VAL A 46 -4.94 0.93 6.19
N TYR A 47 -3.84 0.23 6.52
CA TYR A 47 -2.98 -0.38 5.50
C TYR A 47 -3.69 -1.41 4.60
N HIS A 48 -4.75 -2.07 5.11
CA HIS A 48 -5.59 -2.94 4.28
C HIS A 48 -6.34 -2.17 3.18
N GLU A 49 -6.81 -0.95 3.47
CA GLU A 49 -7.43 -0.08 2.46
C GLU A 49 -6.39 0.37 1.44
N ILE A 50 -5.18 0.73 1.89
CA ILE A 50 -4.07 1.09 1.01
C ILE A 50 -3.71 -0.07 0.07
N ILE A 51 -3.65 -1.30 0.60
CA ILE A 51 -3.43 -2.51 -0.22
C ILE A 51 -4.52 -2.66 -1.27
N PHE A 52 -5.79 -2.51 -0.87
CA PHE A 52 -6.91 -2.61 -1.79
C PHE A 52 -6.83 -1.58 -2.92
N GLU A 53 -6.56 -0.31 -2.61
CA GLU A 53 -6.44 0.75 -3.62
C GLU A 53 -5.26 0.51 -4.58
N ILE A 54 -4.10 0.07 -4.07
CA ILE A 54 -2.95 -0.26 -4.91
C ILE A 54 -3.24 -1.47 -5.79
N PHE A 55 -3.97 -2.47 -5.28
CA PHE A 55 -4.39 -3.62 -6.08
C PHE A 55 -5.25 -3.22 -7.28
N GLN A 56 -6.12 -2.22 -7.13
CA GLN A 56 -6.96 -1.74 -8.23
C GLN A 56 -6.15 -1.06 -9.34
N CYS A 57 -5.06 -0.34 -9.02
CA CYS A 57 -4.34 0.46 -10.01
C CYS A 57 -2.96 -0.05 -10.44
N ALA A 58 -2.26 -0.79 -9.57
CA ALA A 58 -0.88 -1.27 -9.76
C ALA A 58 -0.59 -2.54 -8.93
N PRO A 59 -1.31 -3.65 -9.15
CA PRO A 59 -1.22 -4.87 -8.33
C PRO A 59 0.19 -5.47 -8.25
N GLN A 60 1.01 -5.28 -9.29
CA GLN A 60 2.40 -5.73 -9.35
C GLN A 60 3.29 -5.14 -8.25
N MET A 61 2.95 -3.98 -7.69
CA MET A 61 3.67 -3.38 -6.55
C MET A 61 3.48 -4.17 -5.24
N LEU A 62 2.50 -5.07 -5.18
CA LEU A 62 2.16 -5.83 -3.98
C LEU A 62 2.82 -7.21 -3.94
N LEU A 63 3.44 -7.68 -5.04
CA LEU A 63 3.99 -9.04 -5.13
C LEU A 63 4.97 -9.35 -3.99
N ALA A 64 5.80 -8.37 -3.63
CA ALA A 64 6.82 -8.53 -2.60
C ALA A 64 6.26 -8.60 -1.17
N VAL A 65 4.99 -8.22 -0.95
CA VAL A 65 4.35 -8.21 0.37
C VAL A 65 3.34 -9.35 0.57
N ILE A 66 3.01 -10.11 -0.48
CA ILE A 66 2.13 -11.28 -0.40
C ILE A 66 2.55 -12.25 0.70
N PRO A 67 3.84 -12.63 0.86
CA PRO A 67 4.24 -13.54 1.93
C PRO A 67 3.94 -13.00 3.34
N ASN A 68 4.07 -11.68 3.54
CA ASN A 68 3.77 -11.04 4.82
C ASN A 68 2.26 -11.11 5.11
N LEU A 69 1.43 -10.87 4.10
CA LEU A 69 -0.04 -10.98 4.22
C LEU A 69 -0.47 -12.42 4.53
N THR A 70 0.15 -13.41 3.88
CA THR A 70 -0.11 -14.82 4.19
C THR A 70 0.25 -15.13 5.65
N GLN A 71 1.37 -14.60 6.15
CA GLN A 71 1.77 -14.78 7.56
C GLN A 71 0.78 -14.10 8.52
N GLU A 72 0.18 -12.99 8.14
CA GLU A 72 -0.79 -12.27 8.97
C GLU A 72 -2.08 -13.08 9.23
N LEU A 73 -2.45 -13.94 8.28
CA LEU A 73 -3.63 -14.81 8.34
C LEU A 73 -3.40 -16.11 9.12
N LEU A 74 -2.15 -16.45 9.43
CA LEU A 74 -1.75 -17.66 10.18
C LEU A 74 -1.61 -17.36 11.67
#